data_AF-A0A436AD00-F1
#
_entry.id   AF-A0A436AD00-F1
#
_cell.length_a   1.000
_cell.length_b   1.000
_cell.length_c   1.000
_cell.angle_alpha   90.00
_cell.angle_beta   90.00
_cell.angle_gamma   90.00
#
_symmetry.space_group_name_H-M   'P 1'
#
loop_
_entity.id
_entity.type
_entity.pdbx_description
1 polymer ?
#
loop_
_entity_poly.entity_id
_entity_poly.type
_entity_poly.pdbx_seq_one_letter_code
_entity_poly.pdbx_strand_id
1 'polypeptide(L)' 'LKFIKAPTAEQGQNLPPSAGLQFFGLVDISGASEQMTVRLMDRDDNELYKVTLDPVRSA' A
#
# COMPACT_ATOMS: atom_id res chain seq x y z
N LEU A 1 -4.49 14.03 -3.98
CA LEU A 1 -3.96 12.75 -3.43
C LEU A 1 -5.04 11.69 -3.57
N LYS A 2 -4.70 10.46 -4.01
CA LYS A 2 -5.68 9.40 -4.26
C LYS A 2 -6.14 8.68 -2.99
N PHE A 3 -5.25 8.55 -1.99
CA PHE A 3 -5.55 7.98 -0.67
C PHE A 3 -4.90 8.84 0.41
N ILE A 4 -5.66 9.19 1.45
CA ILE A 4 -5.20 10.01 2.58
C ILE A 4 -5.75 9.39 3.85
N LYS A 5 -4.87 9.11 4.81
CA LYS A 5 -5.22 8.92 6.22
C LYS A 5 -4.35 9.88 7.02
N ALA A 6 -4.97 10.92 7.56
CA ALA A 6 -4.31 11.97 8.32
C ALA A 6 -5.14 12.30 9.57
N PRO A 7 -4.51 12.72 10.68
CA PRO A 7 -5.24 13.15 11.85
C PRO A 7 -6.13 14.36 11.54
N THR A 8 -7.30 14.43 12.16
CA THR A 8 -8.09 15.66 12.21
C THR A 8 -7.45 16.67 13.16
N ALA A 9 -7.91 17.93 13.12
CA ALA A 9 -7.42 18.95 14.03
C ALA A 9 -7.66 18.57 15.51
N GLU A 10 -8.81 17.93 15.79
CA GLU A 10 -9.23 17.50 17.12
C GLU A 10 -8.40 16.31 17.63
N GLN A 11 -7.94 15.45 16.73
CA GLN A 11 -7.08 14.32 17.08
C GLN A 11 -5.65 14.75 17.46
N GLY A 12 -5.23 15.94 17.05
CA GLY A 12 -3.92 16.48 17.36
C GLY A 12 -2.77 15.84 16.55
N GLN A 13 -1.54 16.10 17.00
CA GLN A 13 -0.33 15.64 16.35
C GLN A 13 0.33 14.48 17.12
N ASN A 14 1.29 13.79 16.48
CA ASN A 14 2.07 12.70 17.07
C ASN A 14 1.24 11.50 17.56
N LEU A 15 0.16 11.17 16.85
CA LEU A 15 -0.61 9.98 17.15
C LEU A 15 0.24 8.70 17.02
N PRO A 16 0.00 7.69 17.88
CA PRO A 16 0.70 6.43 17.80
C PRO A 16 0.29 5.64 16.54
N PRO A 17 1.12 4.68 16.08
CA PRO A 17 0.77 3.76 14.99
C PRO A 17 -0.56 3.02 15.19
N SER A 18 -0.97 2.80 16.43
CA SER A 18 -2.25 2.16 16.79
C SER A 18 -3.49 2.99 16.41
N ALA A 19 -3.34 4.26 16.00
CA ALA A 19 -4.44 5.08 15.49
C ALA A 19 -4.89 4.70 14.07
N GLY A 20 -4.25 3.72 13.42
CA GLY A 20 -4.74 3.14 12.16
C GLY A 20 -4.61 4.04 10.93
N LEU A 21 -3.87 5.15 11.04
CA LEU A 21 -3.67 6.12 9.96
C LEU A 21 -2.55 5.74 8.97
N GLN A 22 -1.96 4.56 9.16
CA GLN A 22 -0.86 4.07 8.34
C GLN A 22 -1.37 3.20 7.19
N PHE A 23 -0.58 3.17 6.12
CA PHE A 23 -0.71 2.24 5.01
C PHE A 23 0.45 1.24 5.04
N PHE A 24 0.27 0.10 4.39
CA PHE A 24 1.36 -0.82 4.10
C PHE A 24 1.24 -1.40 2.69
N GLY A 25 2.34 -1.90 2.15
CA GLY A 25 2.40 -2.50 0.82
C GLY A 25 2.52 -4.01 0.89
N LEU A 26 1.87 -4.71 -0.04
CA LEU A 26 2.14 -6.12 -0.33
C LEU A 26 2.72 -6.23 -1.73
N VAL A 27 3.74 -7.05 -1.89
CA VAL A 27 4.34 -7.37 -3.18
C VAL A 27 4.31 -8.87 -3.37
N ASP A 28 3.73 -9.29 -4.49
CA ASP A 28 3.69 -10.68 -4.93
C ASP A 28 4.43 -10.81 -6.26
N ILE A 29 5.31 -11.80 -6.39
CA ILE A 29 6.06 -12.07 -7.63
C ILE A 29 5.76 -13.51 -8.05
N SER A 30 5.14 -13.65 -9.23
CA SER A 30 4.88 -14.95 -9.84
C SER A 30 6.18 -15.57 -10.35
N GLY A 31 6.54 -16.76 -9.86
CA GLY A 31 7.73 -17.48 -10.35
C GLY A 31 7.60 -17.98 -11.80
N ALA A 32 6.38 -18.14 -12.31
CA ALA A 32 6.15 -18.63 -13.66
C ALA A 32 6.16 -17.52 -14.72
N SER A 33 5.59 -16.36 -14.40
CA SER A 33 5.47 -15.23 -15.32
C SER A 33 6.41 -14.06 -15.02
N GLU A 34 7.07 -14.09 -13.86
CA GLU A 34 7.91 -12.99 -13.33
C GLU A 34 7.13 -11.67 -13.14
N GLN A 35 5.80 -11.70 -13.27
CA GLN A 35 4.97 -10.53 -13.04
C GLN A 35 4.98 -10.15 -11.56
N MET A 36 5.10 -8.85 -11.30
CA MET A 36 5.08 -8.28 -9.97
C MET A 36 3.75 -7.58 -9.72
N THR A 37 2.97 -8.05 -8.75
CA THR A 37 1.74 -7.40 -8.30
C THR A 37 2.00 -6.62 -7.02
N VAL A 38 1.79 -5.30 -7.09
CA VAL A 38 1.95 -4.39 -5.96
C VAL A 38 0.56 -3.96 -5.48
N ARG A 39 0.31 -4.08 -4.18
CA ARG A 39 -0.93 -3.68 -3.52
C ARG A 39 -0.66 -2.67 -2.42
N LEU A 40 -1.50 -1.65 -2.33
CA LEU A 40 -1.56 -0.73 -1.20
C LEU A 40 -2.71 -1.13 -0.29
N MET A 41 -2.40 -1.37 0.98
CA MET A 41 -3.35 -1.78 2.01
C MET A 41 -3.44 -0.71 3.09
N ASP A 42 -4.58 -0.62 3.76
CA ASP A 42 -4.67 0.08 5.04
C ASP A 42 -4.60 -0.87 6.23
N ARG A 43 -4.51 -0.31 7.45
CA ARG A 43 -4.35 -1.10 8.68
C ARG A 43 -5.48 -2.11 8.95
N ASP A 44 -6.64 -1.92 8.33
CA ASP A 44 -7.83 -2.77 8.45
C ASP A 44 -7.87 -3.86 7.35
N ASP A 45 -6.74 -4.08 6.67
CA ASP A 45 -6.57 -5.03 5.57
C ASP A 45 -7.40 -4.71 4.31
N ASN A 46 -7.85 -3.47 4.14
CA ASN A 46 -8.54 -3.06 2.91
C ASN A 46 -7.53 -2.83 1.76
N GLU A 47 -7.75 -3.49 0.62
CA GLU A 47 -6.99 -3.22 -0.61
C GLU A 47 -7.48 -1.90 -1.23
N LEU A 48 -6.62 -0.88 -1.20
CA LEU A 48 -6.92 0.46 -1.73
C LEU A 48 -6.50 0.61 -3.19
N TYR A 49 -5.41 -0.06 -3.57
CA TYR A 49 -4.84 0.02 -4.92
C TYR A 49 -4.12 -1.27 -5.27
N LYS A 50 -4.17 -1.62 -6.56
CA LYS A 50 -3.48 -2.77 -7.13
C LYS A 50 -2.96 -2.43 -8.51
N VAL A 51 -1.73 -2.84 -8.78
CA VAL A 51 -1.13 -2.80 -10.11
C VAL A 51 -0.31 -4.07 -10.33
N THR A 52 -0.36 -4.61 -11.54
CA THR A 52 0.51 -5.69 -11.98
C THR A 52 1.46 -5.14 -13.04
N LEU A 53 2.75 -5.37 -12.83
CA LEU A 53 3.82 -4.94 -13.72
C LEU A 53 4.40 -6.16 -14.43
N ASP A 54 4.55 -6.04 -15.74
CA ASP A 54 5.26 -7.02 -16.55
C ASP A 54 6.78 -6.89 -16.33
N PRO A 55 7.53 -8.02 -16.37
CA PRO A 55 8.98 -7.99 -16.24
C PRO A 55 9.62 -7.25 -17.41
N VAL A 56 10.60 -6.39 -17.12
CA VAL A 56 11.42 -5.73 -18.15
C VAL A 56 12.72 -6.50 -18.30
N ARG A 57 12.98 -7.02 -19.50
CA ARG A 57 14.23 -7.71 -19.83
C ARG A 57 15.09 -6.81 -20.71
N SER A 58 16.34 -6.58 -20.30
CA SER A 58 17.35 -5.97 -21.16
C SER A 58 17.91 -7.03 -22.12
N ALA A 59 18.07 -6.68 -23.39
CA ALA A 59 18.65 -7.53 -24.42
C ALA A 59 20.18 -7.61 -24.33
#